data_AF-A0A2L2YES6-F1
#
_entry.id   AF-A0A2L2YES6-F1
#
_cell.length_a   1.000
_cell.length_b   1.000
_cell.length_c   1.000
_cell.angle_alpha   90.00
_cell.angle_beta   90.00
_cell.angle_gamma   90.00
#
_symmetry.space_group_name_H-M   'P 1'
#
loop_
_entity.id
_entity.type
_entity.pdbx_description
1 polymer ?
#
loop_
_entity_poly.entity_id
_entity_poly.type
_entity_poly.pdbx_seq_one_letter_code
_entity_poly.pdbx_strand_id
1 'polypeptide(L)'
;SDVTLKCGNVTVPAHKFILSARSSVFEAMFSTIESKIVFIEDLDAVILGDLLSFIYAAQVKNLTLSKACDLMYAARAYRIKGLRDICTNYLRLNLSFETALQILKCADLYDKDLKADTMNYICSNFLVLKETDEWKILQLEKPALAIEIYSMVVSAWKEI
;
A
#
# COMPACT_ATOMS: atom_id res chain seq x y z
N SER A 1 26.94 6.85 8.33
CA SER A 1 25.91 5.99 8.92
C SER A 1 26.26 5.67 10.36
N ASP A 2 25.25 5.62 11.24
CA ASP A 2 25.35 5.34 12.69
C ASP A 2 24.42 4.19 13.12
N VAL A 3 23.68 3.62 12.17
CA VAL A 3 22.87 2.41 12.33
C VAL A 3 22.91 1.57 11.05
N THR A 4 22.66 0.28 11.20
CA THR A 4 22.59 -0.69 10.13
C THR A 4 21.25 -1.43 10.20
N LEU A 5 20.45 -1.33 9.13
CA LEU A 5 19.19 -2.06 9.00
C LEU A 5 19.47 -3.43 8.35
N LYS A 6 19.00 -4.51 8.97
CA LYS A 6 19.06 -5.87 8.44
C LYS A 6 17.67 -6.31 8.02
N CYS A 7 17.51 -6.69 6.76
CA CYS A 7 16.26 -7.16 6.17
C CYS A 7 16.55 -8.43 5.38
N GLY A 8 16.20 -9.58 5.97
CA GLY A 8 16.67 -10.88 5.50
C GLY A 8 18.20 -10.92 5.38
N ASN A 9 18.71 -11.21 4.19
CA ASN A 9 20.14 -11.27 3.90
C ASN A 9 20.75 -9.92 3.50
N VAL A 10 19.94 -8.87 3.39
CA VAL A 10 20.38 -7.53 2.98
C VAL A 10 20.69 -6.69 4.21
N THR A 11 21.81 -5.98 4.14
CA THR A 11 22.29 -5.09 5.19
C THR A 11 22.47 -3.69 4.62
N VAL A 12 21.77 -2.70 5.18
CA VAL A 12 21.75 -1.32 4.67
C VAL A 12 22.24 -0.35 5.76
N PRO A 13 23.40 0.29 5.58
CA PRO A 13 23.82 1.38 6.46
C PRO A 13 22.90 2.59 6.32
N ALA A 14 22.49 3.20 7.43
CA ALA A 14 21.57 4.34 7.46
C ALA A 14 21.96 5.37 8.56
N HIS A 15 21.15 6.42 8.68
CA HIS A 15 21.36 7.53 9.61
C HIS A 15 20.14 7.63 10.54
N LYS A 16 20.32 7.39 11.85
CA LYS A 16 19.25 7.45 12.85
C LYS A 16 18.53 8.79 12.78
N PHE A 17 19.28 9.89 12.74
CA PHE A 17 18.74 11.24 12.66
C PHE A 17 17.76 11.45 11.49
N ILE A 18 18.13 11.02 10.27
CA ILE A 18 17.30 11.19 9.08
C ILE A 18 16.05 10.31 9.17
N LEU A 19 16.21 9.04 9.56
CA LEU A 19 15.11 8.10 9.70
C LEU A 19 14.09 8.56 10.76
N SER A 20 14.55 8.99 11.94
CA SER A 20 13.71 9.50 13.02
C SER A 20 12.95 10.77 12.62
N ALA A 21 13.60 11.71 11.94
CA ALA A 21 12.96 12.95 11.48
C ALA A 21 11.83 12.70 10.45
N ARG A 22 11.83 11.53 9.79
CA ARG A 22 10.91 11.19 8.69
C ARG A 22 9.91 10.08 9.06
N SER A 23 10.10 9.45 10.21
CA SER A 23 9.24 8.38 10.73
C SER A 23 9.25 8.39 12.25
N SER A 24 8.09 8.65 12.85
CA SER A 24 7.92 8.56 14.30
C SER A 24 8.16 7.14 14.84
N VAL A 25 8.06 6.12 13.98
CA VAL A 25 8.32 4.73 14.36
C VAL A 25 9.81 4.48 14.48
N PHE A 26 10.62 4.98 13.52
CA PHE A 26 12.07 4.95 13.67
C PHE A 26 12.56 5.83 14.83
N GLU A 27 11.94 6.99 15.06
CA GLU A 27 12.21 7.81 16.25
C GLU A 27 12.00 7.02 17.55
N ALA A 28 10.81 6.44 17.74
CA ALA A 28 10.52 5.63 18.92
C ALA A 28 11.46 4.41 19.03
N MET A 29 11.72 3.73 17.92
CA MET A 29 12.59 2.55 17.87
C MET A 29 14.03 2.89 18.28
N PHE A 30 14.60 4.00 17.81
CA PHE A 30 15.97 4.37 18.18
C PHE A 30 16.07 5.03 19.56
N SER A 31 14.96 5.48 20.14
CA SER A 31 14.94 5.94 21.54
C SER A 31 15.03 4.81 22.56
N THR A 32 14.66 3.58 22.16
CA THR A 32 14.65 2.41 23.05
C THR A 32 15.78 1.43 22.76
N ILE A 33 16.30 1.41 21.53
CA ILE A 33 17.34 0.46 21.10
C ILE A 33 18.72 1.13 21.07
N GLU A 34 19.62 0.66 21.93
CA GLU A 34 21.03 1.07 21.94
C GLU A 34 21.87 0.38 20.85
N SER A 35 21.38 -0.74 20.31
CA SER A 35 22.05 -1.49 19.24
C SER A 35 22.31 -0.63 18.00
N LYS A 36 23.45 -0.87 17.35
CA LYS A 36 23.76 -0.32 16.02
C LYS A 36 23.16 -1.15 14.88
N ILE A 37 22.59 -2.31 15.18
CA ILE A 37 21.93 -3.20 14.22
C ILE A 37 20.46 -3.30 14.59
N VAL A 38 19.58 -3.04 13.62
CA VAL A 38 18.12 -3.15 13.74
C VAL A 38 17.61 -4.09 12.68
N PHE A 39 16.79 -5.07 13.08
CA PHE A 39 16.16 -6.02 12.18
C PHE A 39 14.81 -5.48 11.69
N ILE A 40 14.63 -5.52 10.37
CA ILE A 40 13.40 -5.16 9.67
C ILE A 40 12.82 -6.46 9.14
N GLU A 41 11.82 -7.00 9.84
CA GLU A 41 11.23 -8.31 9.58
C GLU A 41 9.88 -8.22 8.86
N ASP A 42 9.25 -7.04 8.89
CA ASP A 42 7.93 -6.79 8.34
C ASP A 42 7.92 -6.37 6.87
N LEU A 43 9.11 -6.16 6.28
CA LEU A 43 9.30 -5.78 4.87
C LEU A 43 10.29 -6.72 4.20
N ASP A 44 10.17 -6.86 2.88
CA ASP A 44 11.25 -7.39 2.06
C ASP A 44 12.31 -6.32 1.73
N ALA A 45 13.46 -6.76 1.23
CA ALA A 45 14.59 -5.88 0.98
C ALA A 45 14.36 -4.87 -0.15
N VAL A 46 13.51 -5.21 -1.14
CA VAL A 46 13.19 -4.32 -2.26
C VAL A 46 12.32 -3.17 -1.75
N ILE A 47 11.27 -3.50 -1.00
CA ILE A 47 10.36 -2.51 -0.40
C ILE A 47 11.09 -1.65 0.64
N LEU A 48 11.99 -2.23 1.44
CA LEU A 48 12.85 -1.44 2.33
C LEU A 48 13.73 -0.46 1.54
N GLY A 49 14.30 -0.89 0.41
CA GLY A 49 15.11 -0.02 -0.46
C GLY A 49 14.32 1.18 -1.00
N ASP A 50 13.08 0.95 -1.44
CA ASP A 50 12.20 2.02 -1.92
C ASP A 50 11.72 2.94 -0.79
N LEU A 51 11.39 2.38 0.39
CA LEU A 51 11.07 3.15 1.59
C LEU A 51 12.22 4.09 1.97
N LEU A 52 13.46 3.58 1.98
CA LEU A 52 14.65 4.38 2.26
C LEU A 52 14.88 5.43 1.18
N SER A 53 14.73 5.08 -0.10
CA SER A 53 14.84 6.05 -1.21
C SER A 53 13.85 7.20 -1.02
N PHE A 54 12.62 6.92 -0.59
CA PHE A 54 11.65 7.95 -0.25
C PHE A 54 12.07 8.78 0.96
N ILE A 55 12.56 8.16 2.04
CA ILE A 55 12.97 8.89 3.25
C ILE A 55 14.10 9.89 2.94
N TYR A 56 15.08 9.48 2.13
CA TYR A 56 16.25 10.31 1.81
C TYR A 56 16.01 11.32 0.68
N ALA A 57 15.21 10.97 -0.33
CA ALA A 57 15.11 11.77 -1.56
C ALA A 57 13.67 12.16 -1.93
N ALA A 58 12.67 11.80 -1.12
CA ALA A 58 11.24 11.99 -1.42
C ALA A 58 10.80 11.42 -2.77
N GLN A 59 11.47 10.36 -3.24
CA GLN A 59 11.22 9.73 -4.53
C GLN A 59 11.10 8.21 -4.39
N VAL A 60 10.21 7.63 -5.20
CA VAL A 60 10.13 6.19 -5.45
C VAL A 60 10.19 5.97 -6.95
N LYS A 61 11.06 5.05 -7.40
CA LYS A 61 11.25 4.77 -8.83
C LYS A 61 10.58 3.45 -9.20
N ASN A 62 10.15 3.36 -10.47
CA ASN A 62 9.62 2.13 -11.05
C ASN A 62 8.50 1.52 -10.19
N LEU A 63 7.49 2.34 -9.86
CA LEU A 63 6.30 1.85 -9.18
C LEU A 63 5.55 0.87 -10.10
N THR A 64 5.04 -0.19 -9.49
CA THR A 64 4.07 -1.11 -10.07
C THR A 64 2.89 -1.19 -9.12
N LEU A 65 1.75 -1.77 -9.54
CA LEU A 65 0.59 -1.91 -8.66
C LEU A 65 0.93 -2.69 -7.38
N SER A 66 1.68 -3.80 -7.50
CA SER A 66 2.12 -4.59 -6.34
C SER A 66 3.01 -3.75 -5.42
N LYS A 67 4.07 -3.13 -5.97
CA LYS A 67 4.99 -2.32 -5.17
C LYS A 67 4.29 -1.15 -4.49
N ALA A 68 3.35 -0.50 -5.17
CA ALA A 68 2.58 0.58 -4.58
C ALA A 68 1.79 0.10 -3.36
N CYS A 69 1.19 -1.09 -3.43
CA CYS A 69 0.45 -1.69 -2.32
C CYS A 69 1.36 -2.10 -1.15
N ASP A 70 2.51 -2.71 -1.43
CA ASP A 70 3.48 -3.07 -0.40
C ASP A 70 4.09 -1.82 0.26
N LEU A 71 4.31 -0.75 -0.51
CA LEU A 71 4.75 0.54 0.02
C LEU A 71 3.65 1.29 0.78
N MET A 72 2.37 1.06 0.49
CA MET A 72 1.28 1.57 1.35
C MET A 72 1.28 0.89 2.71
N TYR A 73 1.53 -0.42 2.75
CA TYR A 73 1.77 -1.13 4.01
C TYR A 73 2.95 -0.49 4.77
N ALA A 74 4.11 -0.34 4.11
CA ALA A 74 5.29 0.26 4.71
C ALA A 74 5.03 1.70 5.19
N ALA A 75 4.33 2.52 4.40
CA ALA A 75 3.97 3.88 4.77
C ALA A 75 3.09 3.91 6.02
N ARG A 76 2.16 2.97 6.17
CA ARG A 76 1.34 2.83 7.39
C ARG A 76 2.16 2.33 8.57
N ALA A 77 2.93 1.26 8.39
CA ALA A 77 3.75 0.62 9.43
C ALA A 77 4.77 1.60 10.02
N TYR A 78 5.43 2.39 9.17
CA TYR A 78 6.43 3.38 9.56
C TYR A 78 5.88 4.80 9.70
N ARG A 79 4.56 4.98 9.57
CA ARG A 79 3.84 6.27 9.70
C ARG A 79 4.40 7.40 8.83
N ILE A 80 4.65 7.11 7.55
CA ILE A 80 5.22 8.04 6.58
C ILE A 80 4.13 8.51 5.61
N LYS A 81 3.42 9.58 6.00
CA LYS A 81 2.27 10.12 5.24
C LYS A 81 2.59 10.41 3.77
N GLY A 82 3.73 11.06 3.49
CA GLY A 82 4.10 11.43 2.12
C GLY A 82 4.31 10.24 1.20
N LEU A 83 4.77 9.09 1.72
CA LEU A 83 4.92 7.88 0.91
C LEU A 83 3.54 7.31 0.55
N ARG A 84 2.63 7.25 1.52
CA ARG A 84 1.24 6.85 1.28
C ARG A 84 0.61 7.72 0.20
N ASP A 85 0.76 9.04 0.30
CA ASP A 85 0.15 9.98 -0.64
C ASP A 85 0.67 9.78 -2.09
N ILE A 86 1.96 9.46 -2.28
CA ILE A 86 2.53 9.08 -3.58
C ILE A 86 1.91 7.78 -4.09
N CYS A 87 1.84 6.74 -3.25
CA CYS A 87 1.30 5.44 -3.65
C CYS A 87 -0.20 5.55 -3.99
N THR A 88 -0.99 6.24 -3.17
CA THR A 88 -2.41 6.49 -3.42
C THR A 88 -2.61 7.24 -4.74
N ASN A 89 -1.82 8.28 -5.01
CA ASN A 89 -1.92 9.02 -6.27
C ASN A 89 -1.56 8.13 -7.48
N TYR A 90 -0.50 7.32 -7.36
CA TYR A 90 -0.14 6.37 -8.41
C TYR A 90 -1.28 5.38 -8.70
N LEU A 91 -1.89 4.80 -7.66
CA LEU A 91 -3.01 3.86 -7.81
C LEU A 91 -4.24 4.52 -8.43
N ARG A 92 -4.60 5.75 -8.00
CA ARG A 92 -5.70 6.52 -8.62
C ARG A 92 -5.47 6.76 -10.10
N LEU A 93 -4.26 7.17 -10.49
CA LEU A 93 -3.92 7.44 -11.89
C LEU A 93 -3.91 6.18 -12.77
N ASN A 94 -3.76 5.01 -12.16
CA ASN A 94 -3.76 3.71 -12.85
C ASN A 94 -5.08 2.97 -12.68
N LEU A 95 -6.14 3.60 -12.17
CA LEU A 95 -7.45 2.98 -12.05
C LEU A 95 -8.07 2.80 -13.45
N SER A 96 -8.21 1.54 -13.86
CA SER A 96 -8.82 1.12 -15.12
C SER A 96 -9.64 -0.15 -14.90
N PHE A 97 -10.29 -0.65 -15.96
CA PHE A 97 -11.05 -1.89 -15.88
C PHE A 97 -10.17 -3.07 -15.45
N GLU A 98 -8.97 -3.17 -16.00
CA GLU A 98 -8.00 -4.24 -15.78
C GLU A 98 -7.38 -4.20 -14.38
N THR A 99 -7.27 -3.01 -13.78
CA THR A 99 -6.54 -2.81 -12.51
C THR A 99 -7.48 -2.63 -11.31
N ALA A 100 -8.76 -2.33 -11.53
CA ALA A 100 -9.71 -1.94 -10.49
C ALA A 100 -9.79 -2.96 -9.34
N LEU A 101 -9.86 -4.26 -9.64
CA LEU A 101 -9.96 -5.28 -8.60
C LEU A 101 -8.68 -5.40 -7.76
N GLN A 102 -7.51 -5.29 -8.39
CA GLN A 102 -6.23 -5.30 -7.66
C GLN A 102 -6.10 -4.06 -6.77
N ILE A 103 -6.43 -2.88 -7.31
CA ILE A 103 -6.42 -1.62 -6.57
C ILE A 103 -7.40 -1.70 -5.40
N LEU A 104 -8.61 -2.23 -5.60
CA LEU A 104 -9.60 -2.35 -4.54
C LEU A 104 -9.10 -3.24 -3.40
N LYS A 105 -8.53 -4.42 -3.70
CA LYS A 105 -7.99 -5.35 -2.69
C LYS A 105 -6.98 -4.66 -1.77
N CYS A 106 -6.21 -3.72 -2.33
CA CYS A 106 -5.16 -2.97 -1.67
C CYS A 106 -5.71 -1.76 -0.89
N ALA A 107 -6.57 -0.97 -1.53
CA ALA A 107 -7.24 0.18 -0.91
C ALA A 107 -8.09 -0.23 0.30
N ASP A 108 -8.76 -1.38 0.23
CA ASP A 108 -9.51 -1.98 1.34
C ASP A 108 -8.69 -2.11 2.63
N LEU A 109 -7.38 -2.36 2.53
CA LEU A 109 -6.50 -2.51 3.67
C LEU A 109 -5.92 -1.17 4.17
N TYR A 110 -5.66 -0.23 3.27
CA TYR A 110 -4.75 0.88 3.53
C TYR A 110 -5.31 2.28 3.28
N ASP A 111 -6.35 2.44 2.47
CA ASP A 111 -6.86 3.75 2.06
C ASP A 111 -8.37 3.71 1.75
N LYS A 112 -9.16 4.22 2.70
CA LYS A 112 -10.63 4.23 2.62
C LYS A 112 -11.15 5.13 1.49
N ASP A 113 -10.46 6.23 1.21
CA ASP A 113 -10.91 7.18 0.19
C ASP A 113 -10.67 6.57 -1.20
N LEU A 114 -9.49 5.99 -1.43
CA LEU A 114 -9.20 5.23 -2.64
C LEU A 114 -10.15 4.03 -2.79
N LYS A 115 -10.51 3.35 -1.68
CA LYS A 115 -11.48 2.25 -1.72
C LYS A 115 -12.82 2.76 -2.26
N ALA A 116 -13.34 3.85 -1.71
CA ALA A 116 -14.59 4.44 -2.16
C ALA A 116 -14.55 4.84 -3.65
N ASP A 117 -13.49 5.53 -4.09
CA ASP A 117 -13.28 5.91 -5.50
C ASP A 117 -13.29 4.67 -6.41
N THR A 118 -12.59 3.62 -5.99
CA THR A 118 -12.46 2.37 -6.76
C THR A 118 -13.78 1.59 -6.80
N MET A 119 -14.52 1.54 -5.69
CA MET A 119 -15.83 0.89 -5.65
C MET A 119 -16.86 1.60 -6.56
N ASN A 120 -16.86 2.94 -6.58
CA ASN A 120 -17.72 3.71 -7.50
C ASN A 120 -17.42 3.37 -8.96
N TYR A 121 -16.14 3.27 -9.32
CA TYR A 121 -15.71 2.86 -10.66
C TYR A 121 -16.18 1.44 -11.00
N ILE A 122 -16.00 0.49 -10.07
CA ILE A 122 -16.42 -0.91 -10.26
C ILE A 122 -17.94 -1.00 -10.42
N CYS A 123 -18.72 -0.29 -9.60
CA CYS A 123 -20.18 -0.31 -9.70
C CYS A 123 -20.67 0.15 -11.08
N SER A 124 -20.05 1.19 -11.62
CA SER A 124 -20.37 1.72 -12.96
C SER A 124 -20.07 0.74 -14.09
N ASN A 125 -19.15 -0.21 -13.88
CA ASN A 125 -18.70 -1.19 -14.87
C ASN A 125 -19.10 -2.64 -14.51
N PHE A 126 -19.95 -2.82 -13.49
CA PHE A 126 -20.12 -4.11 -12.82
C PHE A 126 -20.69 -5.19 -13.74
N LEU A 127 -21.58 -4.82 -14.67
CA LEU A 127 -22.22 -5.77 -15.57
C LEU A 127 -21.23 -6.53 -16.47
N VAL A 128 -20.14 -5.89 -16.85
CA VAL A 128 -19.06 -6.53 -17.62
C VAL A 128 -18.08 -7.20 -16.68
N LEU A 129 -17.73 -6.53 -15.58
CA LEU A 129 -16.75 -7.02 -14.62
C LEU A 129 -17.15 -8.36 -13.98
N LYS A 130 -18.43 -8.57 -13.67
CA LYS A 130 -18.91 -9.81 -13.05
C LYS A 130 -18.70 -11.08 -13.89
N GLU A 131 -18.51 -10.93 -15.20
CA GLU A 131 -18.30 -12.04 -16.13
C GLU A 131 -16.81 -12.45 -16.23
N THR A 132 -15.90 -11.65 -15.66
CA THR A 132 -14.45 -11.87 -15.71
C THR A 132 -13.99 -12.97 -14.75
N ASP A 133 -12.84 -13.59 -15.04
CA ASP A 133 -12.23 -14.57 -14.14
C ASP A 133 -11.61 -13.88 -12.90
N GLU A 134 -11.14 -12.65 -13.05
CA GLU A 134 -10.62 -11.82 -11.96
C GLU A 134 -11.69 -11.57 -10.89
N TRP A 135 -12.95 -11.41 -11.31
CA TRP A 135 -14.08 -11.32 -10.38
C TRP A 135 -14.29 -12.62 -9.60
N LYS A 136 -14.29 -13.77 -10.28
CA LYS A 136 -14.43 -15.08 -9.64
C LYS A 136 -13.30 -15.32 -8.63
N ILE A 137 -12.07 -14.95 -8.99
CA ILE A 137 -10.91 -15.02 -8.10
C ILE A 137 -11.11 -14.12 -6.88
N LEU A 138 -11.60 -12.89 -7.05
CA LEU A 138 -11.92 -11.99 -5.92
C LEU A 138 -12.96 -12.61 -4.98
N GLN A 139 -14.01 -13.24 -5.51
CA GLN A 139 -15.04 -13.88 -4.69
C GLN A 139 -14.46 -14.99 -3.80
N LEU A 140 -13.49 -15.75 -4.31
CA LEU A 140 -12.81 -16.82 -3.58
C LEU A 140 -11.82 -16.26 -2.54
N GLU A 141 -11.02 -15.27 -2.91
CA GLU A 141 -9.97 -14.72 -2.04
C GLU A 141 -10.52 -13.77 -0.96
N LYS A 142 -11.54 -12.98 -1.30
CA LYS A 142 -12.11 -11.92 -0.44
C LYS A 142 -13.65 -11.90 -0.53
N PRO A 143 -14.35 -12.92 -0.03
CA PRO A 143 -15.81 -13.02 -0.12
C PRO A 143 -16.54 -11.84 0.54
N ALA A 144 -16.02 -11.30 1.66
CA ALA A 144 -16.61 -10.13 2.32
C ALA A 144 -16.60 -8.88 1.41
N LEU A 145 -15.50 -8.68 0.68
CA LEU A 145 -15.36 -7.55 -0.25
C LEU A 145 -16.27 -7.72 -1.48
N ALA A 146 -16.44 -8.95 -1.97
CA ALA A 146 -17.40 -9.23 -3.03
C ALA A 146 -18.85 -8.94 -2.60
N ILE A 147 -19.23 -9.30 -1.37
CA ILE A 147 -20.56 -9.00 -0.80
C ILE A 147 -20.76 -7.48 -0.70
N GLU A 148 -19.74 -6.74 -0.26
CA GLU A 148 -19.80 -5.27 -0.18
C GLU A 148 -20.07 -4.63 -1.55
N ILE A 149 -19.39 -5.11 -2.61
CA ILE A 149 -19.62 -4.65 -3.98
C ILE A 149 -21.05 -4.99 -4.44
N TYR A 150 -21.52 -6.22 -4.24
CA TYR A 150 -22.91 -6.57 -4.59
C TYR A 150 -23.92 -5.68 -3.87
N SER A 151 -23.72 -5.42 -2.58
CA SER A 151 -24.57 -4.54 -1.78
C SER A 151 -24.62 -3.12 -2.37
N MET A 152 -23.46 -2.58 -2.76
CA MET A 152 -23.36 -1.27 -3.37
C MET A 152 -24.06 -1.20 -4.74
N VAL A 153 -23.87 -2.21 -5.59
CA VAL A 153 -24.53 -2.29 -6.90
C VAL A 153 -26.05 -2.37 -6.75
N VAL A 154 -26.54 -3.22 -5.84
CA VAL A 154 -27.99 -3.35 -5.57
C VAL A 154 -28.57 -2.05 -5.04
N SER A 155 -27.82 -1.32 -4.20
CA SER A 155 -28.26 -0.04 -3.66
C SER A 155 -28.33 1.02 -4.76
N ALA A 156 -27.33 1.10 -5.64
CA ALA A 156 -27.30 2.03 -6.77
C ALA A 156 -28.45 1.80 -7.76
N TRP A 157 -28.91 0.56 -7.93
CA TRP A 157 -30.06 0.25 -8.80
C TRP A 157 -31.42 0.58 -8.19
N LYS A 158 -31.52 0.72 -6.86
CA LYS A 158 -32.77 1.12 -6.19
C LYS A 158 -33.03 2.63 -6.29
N GLU A 159 -32.02 3.41 -6.65
CA GLU A 159 -32.09 4.87 -6.80
C GLU A 159 -32.44 5.32 -8.23
N ILE A 160 -32.64 4.37 -9.15
CA ILE A 160 -33.07 4.56 -10.54
C ILE A 160 -34.55 4.15 -10.66
#